data_AF-R7QBE2-F1
#
_entry.id   AF-R7QBE2-F1
#
_cell.length_a   1.000
_cell.length_b   1.000
_cell.length_c   1.000
_cell.angle_alpha   90.00
_cell.angle_beta   90.00
_cell.angle_gamma   90.00
#
_symmetry.space_group_name_H-M   'P 1'
#
loop_
_entity.id
_entity.type
_entity.pdbx_description
1 polymer ?
#
loop_
_entity_poly.entity_id
_entity_poly.type
_entity_poly.pdbx_seq_one_letter_code
_entity_poly.pdbx_strand_id
1 'polypeptide(L)'
;MCTRQGLFLPDADKVRRRTDDRVLSLRKLRPSMEGKLAHSNAALVLVMRILAVSCIASLLVTESYAKSSADGIHAAPFSIVVFMCVWRRPLLTDFVLSQYSASKKRLVKQGVLLDLFLTGSDNATTSALAQKYSASFVIHPNSPLGAKHNKGIQSMRSYYEDRKRRGKQAAVPHAVAIVGSDDVINDKFFLQVRNLMHVRPPAQHVVGLRDIHFFDLKSRRLVYTRGYRSFTTPISGTLGCGRVLSWSILDALDWYVWDNERERGLDQSAIRNVMRRIPLVGEVSGAIAGRETGIVAVDIKSDAFATGANIWKFEQVVEAVGKNGRLHAFVDFDARAALTAAFGGEFMAGLESLRAEMERLESD
;
A
#
# COMPACT_ATOMS: atom_id res chain seq x y z
N MET A 1 63.72 -21.21 32.09
CA MET A 1 63.50 -22.38 32.97
C MET A 1 62.29 -23.14 32.46
N CYS A 2 62.50 -24.42 32.20
CA CYS A 2 61.61 -25.33 31.49
C CYS A 2 60.80 -26.13 32.53
N THR A 3 59.47 -26.18 32.42
CA THR A 3 58.67 -27.22 33.09
C THR A 3 57.58 -27.74 32.14
N ARG A 4 57.65 -29.05 31.93
CA ARG A 4 56.76 -29.89 31.12
C ARG A 4 55.39 -30.04 31.80
N GLN A 5 54.30 -29.96 31.02
CA GLN A 5 53.01 -30.55 31.39
C GLN A 5 52.64 -31.60 30.34
N GLY A 6 52.34 -32.81 30.83
CA GLY A 6 52.06 -33.99 30.02
C GLY A 6 50.66 -33.98 29.40
N LEU A 7 50.58 -34.44 28.15
CA LEU A 7 49.33 -34.76 27.47
C LEU A 7 48.76 -36.09 28.02
N PHE A 8 47.51 -36.05 28.46
CA PHE A 8 46.63 -37.21 28.61
C PHE A 8 45.95 -37.48 27.26
N LEU A 9 46.15 -38.65 26.66
CA LEU A 9 45.35 -39.14 25.54
C LEU A 9 44.13 -39.90 26.07
N PRO A 10 42.92 -39.67 25.57
CA PRO A 10 41.76 -40.47 25.93
C PRO A 10 41.73 -41.80 25.18
N ASP A 11 41.24 -42.80 25.89
CA ASP A 11 41.03 -44.19 25.53
C ASP A 11 40.21 -44.38 24.23
N ALA A 12 40.81 -45.04 23.23
CA ALA A 12 40.28 -45.20 21.88
C ALA A 12 39.03 -46.10 21.80
N ASP A 13 38.72 -46.86 22.86
CA ASP A 13 37.58 -47.80 22.85
C ASP A 13 36.22 -47.17 23.22
N LYS A 14 36.20 -45.91 23.67
CA LYS A 14 34.94 -45.16 23.92
C LYS A 14 34.38 -44.41 22.71
N VAL A 15 35.14 -44.31 21.61
CA VAL A 15 34.68 -43.58 20.40
C VAL A 15 33.84 -44.47 19.47
N ARG A 16 34.01 -45.80 19.50
CA ARG A 16 33.30 -46.72 18.59
C ARG A 16 31.83 -47.00 18.93
N ARG A 17 31.38 -46.78 20.16
CA ARG A 17 29.97 -47.03 20.56
C ARG A 17 29.02 -45.83 20.37
N ARG A 18 29.50 -44.68 19.87
CA ARG A 18 28.65 -43.49 19.60
C ARG A 18 28.28 -43.30 18.13
N THR A 19 28.85 -44.08 17.22
CA THR A 19 28.62 -43.95 15.78
C THR A 19 27.45 -44.79 15.26
N ASP A 20 27.09 -45.89 15.92
CA ASP A 20 26.04 -46.78 15.43
C ASP A 20 24.60 -46.28 15.73
N ASP A 21 24.41 -45.53 16.82
CA ASP A 21 23.09 -44.94 17.14
C ASP A 21 22.73 -43.73 16.26
N ARG A 22 23.71 -43.11 15.58
CA ARG A 22 23.43 -41.98 14.66
C ARG A 22 22.97 -42.43 13.27
N VAL A 23 23.38 -43.60 12.80
CA VAL A 23 23.04 -44.09 11.46
C VAL A 23 21.59 -44.59 11.38
N LEU A 24 21.01 -45.07 12.50
CA LEU A 24 19.59 -45.45 12.55
C LEU A 24 18.61 -44.27 12.69
N SER A 25 19.07 -43.07 13.06
CA SER A 25 18.21 -41.88 13.16
C SER A 25 17.99 -41.14 11.83
N LEU A 26 18.88 -41.32 10.85
CA LEU A 26 18.82 -40.62 9.56
C LEU A 26 17.86 -41.25 8.54
N ARG A 27 17.42 -42.50 8.75
CA ARG A 27 16.43 -43.15 7.87
C ARG A 27 14.98 -42.80 8.22
N LYS A 28 14.70 -42.20 9.38
CA LYS A 28 13.36 -41.72 9.77
C LYS A 28 13.06 -40.26 9.40
N LEU A 29 14.01 -39.53 8.81
CA LEU A 29 13.86 -38.11 8.41
C LEU A 29 13.58 -37.90 6.91
N ARG A 30 13.53 -38.97 6.09
CA ARG A 30 13.35 -38.87 4.64
C ARG A 30 11.96 -38.45 4.12
N PRO A 31 10.82 -38.59 4.83
CA PRO A 31 9.53 -38.15 4.26
C PRO A 31 9.32 -36.62 4.26
N SER A 32 10.19 -35.80 4.88
CA SER A 32 9.94 -34.35 5.03
C SER A 32 10.73 -33.43 4.08
N MET A 33 11.62 -33.98 3.23
CA MET A 33 12.41 -33.19 2.28
C MET A 33 11.81 -33.11 0.87
N GLU A 34 11.09 -34.15 0.41
CA GLU A 34 10.46 -34.15 -0.92
C GLU A 34 9.34 -33.09 -1.02
N GLY A 35 8.58 -32.88 0.07
CA GLY A 35 7.61 -31.79 0.15
C GLY A 35 8.24 -30.39 0.11
N LYS A 36 9.45 -30.22 0.66
CA LYS A 36 10.17 -28.92 0.65
C LYS A 36 10.84 -28.63 -0.69
N LEU A 37 11.34 -29.65 -1.41
CA LEU A 37 11.87 -29.48 -2.76
C LEU A 37 10.76 -29.13 -3.76
N ALA A 38 9.58 -29.75 -3.66
CA ALA A 38 8.45 -29.44 -4.54
C ALA A 38 7.97 -27.99 -4.39
N HIS A 39 7.90 -27.48 -3.16
CA HIS A 39 7.55 -26.07 -2.91
C HIS A 39 8.64 -25.09 -3.39
N SER A 40 9.91 -25.49 -3.30
CA SER A 40 11.04 -24.67 -3.78
C SER A 40 11.05 -24.56 -5.30
N ASN A 41 10.71 -25.63 -6.02
CA ASN A 41 10.60 -25.61 -7.48
C ASN A 41 9.40 -24.77 -7.97
N ALA A 42 8.25 -24.83 -7.27
CA ALA A 42 7.09 -24.00 -7.62
C ALA A 42 7.37 -22.50 -7.41
N ALA A 43 8.04 -22.13 -6.32
CA ALA A 43 8.45 -20.75 -6.06
C ALA A 43 9.48 -20.27 -7.10
N LEU A 44 10.46 -21.09 -7.46
CA LEU A 44 11.45 -20.78 -8.50
C LEU A 44 10.78 -20.61 -9.87
N VAL A 45 9.81 -21.45 -10.23
CA VAL A 45 9.04 -21.33 -11.47
C VAL A 45 8.19 -20.06 -11.47
N LEU A 46 7.59 -19.68 -10.34
CA LEU A 46 6.85 -18.42 -10.22
C LEU A 46 7.77 -17.22 -10.34
N VAL A 47 8.95 -17.24 -9.71
CA VAL A 47 9.97 -16.17 -9.84
C VAL A 47 10.48 -16.08 -11.27
N MET A 48 10.81 -17.21 -11.89
CA MET A 48 11.21 -17.25 -13.31
C MET A 48 10.09 -16.75 -14.21
N ARG A 49 8.82 -17.05 -13.92
CA ARG A 49 7.68 -16.51 -14.68
C ARG A 49 7.48 -15.02 -14.44
N ILE A 50 7.62 -14.53 -13.21
CA ILE A 50 7.51 -13.09 -12.89
C ILE A 50 8.67 -12.32 -13.53
N LEU A 51 9.90 -12.83 -13.41
CA LEU A 51 11.09 -12.23 -14.02
C LEU A 51 11.07 -12.33 -15.54
N ALA A 52 10.62 -13.45 -16.12
CA ALA A 52 10.48 -13.59 -17.57
C ALA A 52 9.33 -12.72 -18.10
N VAL A 53 8.18 -12.67 -17.42
CA VAL A 53 7.09 -11.75 -17.79
C VAL A 53 7.52 -10.31 -17.61
N SER A 54 8.26 -9.97 -16.54
CA SER A 54 8.76 -8.61 -16.30
C SER A 54 9.86 -8.23 -17.30
N CYS A 55 10.78 -9.14 -17.65
CA CYS A 55 11.81 -8.92 -18.67
C CYS A 55 11.21 -8.84 -20.07
N ILE A 56 10.33 -9.76 -20.45
CA ILE A 56 9.68 -9.76 -21.77
C ILE A 56 8.74 -8.56 -21.89
N ALA A 57 7.93 -8.26 -20.86
CA ALA A 57 7.11 -7.06 -20.86
C ALA A 57 7.97 -5.80 -20.84
N SER A 58 9.08 -5.75 -20.10
CA SER A 58 9.99 -4.60 -20.12
C SER A 58 10.64 -4.43 -21.49
N LEU A 59 11.07 -5.50 -22.16
CA LEU A 59 11.67 -5.46 -23.49
C LEU A 59 10.66 -5.04 -24.57
N LEU A 60 9.44 -5.60 -24.52
CA LEU A 60 8.36 -5.24 -25.45
C LEU A 60 7.84 -3.82 -25.19
N VAL A 61 7.78 -3.39 -23.93
CA VAL A 61 7.43 -2.02 -23.56
C VAL A 61 8.55 -1.07 -23.96
N THR A 62 9.83 -1.38 -23.75
CA THR A 62 10.92 -0.47 -24.16
C THR A 62 11.03 -0.34 -25.67
N GLU A 63 10.86 -1.42 -26.44
CA GLU A 63 10.83 -1.31 -27.91
C GLU A 63 9.59 -0.56 -28.43
N SER A 64 8.42 -0.81 -27.83
CA SER A 64 7.18 -0.11 -28.19
C SER A 64 7.24 1.37 -27.81
N TYR A 65 7.80 1.71 -26.64
CA TYR A 65 7.94 3.10 -26.16
C TYR A 65 9.02 3.86 -26.92
N ALA A 66 10.15 3.21 -27.25
CA ALA A 66 11.18 3.82 -28.08
C ALA A 66 10.62 4.18 -29.47
N LYS A 67 9.83 3.29 -30.09
CA LYS A 67 9.11 3.59 -31.35
C LYS A 67 8.01 4.64 -31.16
N SER A 68 7.20 4.55 -30.11
CA SER A 68 6.07 5.48 -29.90
C SER A 68 6.53 6.90 -29.57
N SER A 69 7.70 7.05 -28.93
CA SER A 69 8.33 8.35 -28.66
C SER A 69 8.89 9.02 -29.92
N ALA A 70 9.27 8.23 -30.93
CA ALA A 70 9.72 8.74 -32.22
C ALA A 70 8.53 9.14 -33.13
N ASP A 71 7.39 8.46 -32.99
CA ASP A 71 6.21 8.64 -33.87
C ASP A 71 5.09 9.52 -33.27
N GLY A 72 5.29 10.11 -32.09
CA GLY A 72 4.25 10.91 -31.41
C GLY A 72 3.02 10.10 -30.97
N ILE A 73 3.12 8.77 -30.96
CA ILE A 73 2.07 7.86 -30.48
C ILE A 73 2.14 7.88 -28.95
N HIS A 74 1.19 8.59 -28.32
CA HIS A 74 1.03 8.56 -26.87
C HIS A 74 0.89 7.11 -26.39
N ALA A 75 1.79 6.67 -25.52
CA ALA A 75 1.68 5.36 -24.88
C ALA A 75 0.27 5.17 -24.28
N ALA A 76 -0.23 3.94 -24.32
CA ALA A 76 -1.55 3.61 -23.79
C ALA A 76 -1.69 4.16 -22.35
N PRO A 77 -2.86 4.74 -22.01
CA PRO A 77 -2.99 5.44 -20.74
C PRO A 77 -2.91 4.46 -19.56
N PHE A 78 -2.23 4.88 -18.50
CA PHE A 78 -2.01 4.05 -17.32
C PHE A 78 -3.21 4.15 -16.36
N SER A 79 -3.88 3.04 -16.12
CA SER A 79 -5.09 2.98 -15.28
C SER A 79 -4.79 2.53 -13.84
N ILE A 80 -5.28 3.31 -12.88
CA ILE A 80 -5.14 3.06 -11.44
C ILE A 80 -6.53 3.11 -10.81
N VAL A 81 -6.87 2.15 -9.95
CA VAL A 81 -8.05 2.23 -9.10
C VAL A 81 -7.66 2.73 -7.73
N VAL A 82 -8.31 3.80 -7.24
CA VAL A 82 -8.26 4.19 -5.84
C VAL A 82 -9.27 3.34 -5.08
N PHE A 83 -8.76 2.40 -4.29
CA PHE A 83 -9.53 1.52 -3.43
C PHE A 83 -9.60 2.10 -2.01
N MET A 84 -10.82 2.29 -1.52
CA MET A 84 -11.07 2.95 -0.24
C MET A 84 -12.09 2.17 0.60
N CYS A 85 -11.76 1.91 1.85
CA CYS A 85 -12.71 1.42 2.84
C CYS A 85 -13.37 2.61 3.56
N VAL A 86 -14.70 2.67 3.50
CA VAL A 86 -15.50 3.75 4.08
C VAL A 86 -16.19 3.24 5.33
N TRP A 87 -15.99 3.93 6.45
CA TRP A 87 -16.68 3.64 7.70
C TRP A 87 -16.81 4.89 8.54
N ARG A 88 -18.06 5.25 8.86
CA ARG A 88 -18.41 6.48 9.58
C ARG A 88 -17.85 7.72 8.85
N ARG A 89 -18.05 8.91 9.42
CA ARG A 89 -17.54 10.18 8.88
C ARG A 89 -17.94 10.47 7.41
N PRO A 90 -19.25 10.53 7.10
CA PRO A 90 -19.70 10.80 5.74
C PRO A 90 -19.18 12.14 5.20
N LEU A 91 -19.11 13.19 6.02
CA LEU A 91 -18.62 14.51 5.59
C LEU A 91 -17.14 14.49 5.18
N LEU A 92 -16.28 13.91 6.02
CA LEU A 92 -14.86 13.78 5.68
C LEU A 92 -14.66 12.89 4.45
N THR A 93 -15.39 11.77 4.37
CA THR A 93 -15.31 10.88 3.20
C THR A 93 -15.76 11.59 1.93
N ASP A 94 -16.83 12.39 2.00
CA ASP A 94 -17.33 13.21 0.90
C ASP A 94 -16.26 14.19 0.41
N PHE A 95 -15.63 14.92 1.34
CA PHE A 95 -14.51 15.81 1.03
C PHE A 95 -13.37 15.06 0.32
N VAL A 96 -12.91 13.93 0.86
CA VAL A 96 -11.82 13.14 0.26
C VAL A 96 -12.18 12.64 -1.15
N LEU A 97 -13.39 12.11 -1.35
CA LEU A 97 -13.84 11.64 -2.66
C LEU A 97 -13.96 12.78 -3.68
N SER A 98 -14.35 13.97 -3.23
CA SER A 98 -14.37 15.16 -4.09
C SER A 98 -12.98 15.48 -4.66
N GLN A 99 -11.93 15.32 -3.85
CA GLN A 99 -10.55 15.56 -4.28
C GLN A 99 -10.12 14.55 -5.34
N TYR A 100 -10.38 13.26 -5.13
CA TYR A 100 -10.02 12.24 -6.12
C TYR A 100 -10.86 12.32 -7.40
N SER A 101 -12.12 12.75 -7.32
CA SER A 101 -12.95 13.04 -8.49
C SER A 101 -12.39 14.21 -9.30
N ALA A 102 -11.89 15.26 -8.64
CA ALA A 102 -11.20 16.35 -9.30
C ALA A 102 -9.86 15.89 -9.92
N SER A 103 -9.06 15.10 -9.20
CA SER A 103 -7.82 14.49 -9.72
C SER A 103 -8.07 13.63 -10.96
N LYS A 104 -9.14 12.82 -10.99
CA LYS A 104 -9.54 12.01 -12.15
C LYS A 104 -9.68 12.86 -13.42
N LYS A 105 -10.28 14.05 -13.31
CA LYS A 105 -10.44 14.99 -14.44
C LYS A 105 -9.12 15.65 -14.88
N ARG A 106 -8.20 15.91 -13.95
CA ARG A 106 -6.89 16.53 -14.26
C ARG A 106 -5.88 15.53 -14.82
N LEU A 107 -5.88 14.31 -14.30
CA LEU A 107 -4.90 13.27 -14.63
C LEU A 107 -5.13 12.58 -15.98
N VAL A 108 -6.37 12.52 -16.46
CA VAL A 108 -6.67 11.94 -17.79
C VAL A 108 -5.91 12.66 -18.91
N LYS A 109 -5.78 13.99 -18.82
CA LYS A 109 -5.01 14.81 -19.77
C LYS A 109 -3.52 14.50 -19.75
N GLN A 110 -3.05 13.89 -18.67
CA GLN A 110 -1.67 13.50 -18.49
C GLN A 110 -1.48 12.01 -18.72
N GLY A 111 -2.45 11.28 -19.29
CA GLY A 111 -2.33 9.85 -19.60
C GLY A 111 -2.43 8.93 -18.38
N VAL A 112 -3.10 9.37 -17.30
CA VAL A 112 -3.44 8.53 -16.15
C VAL A 112 -4.95 8.46 -15.99
N LEU A 113 -5.52 7.25 -16.04
CA LEU A 113 -6.94 7.01 -15.79
C LEU A 113 -7.13 6.62 -14.34
N LEU A 114 -7.82 7.46 -13.57
CA LEU A 114 -8.23 7.10 -12.21
C LEU A 114 -9.67 6.57 -12.20
N ASP A 115 -9.88 5.48 -11.48
CA ASP A 115 -11.21 5.00 -11.11
C ASP A 115 -11.35 4.85 -9.59
N LEU A 116 -12.58 4.83 -9.09
CA LEU A 116 -12.86 4.79 -7.65
C LEU A 116 -13.63 3.51 -7.31
N PHE A 117 -13.16 2.80 -6.27
CA PHE A 117 -13.85 1.62 -5.75
C PHE A 117 -13.97 1.68 -4.22
N LEU A 118 -15.20 1.66 -3.72
CA LEU A 118 -15.52 1.81 -2.30
C LEU A 118 -15.92 0.48 -1.67
N THR A 119 -15.48 0.26 -0.44
CA THR A 119 -16.03 -0.81 0.42
C THR A 119 -16.62 -0.18 1.67
N GLY A 120 -17.94 -0.07 1.67
CA GLY A 120 -18.71 0.55 2.73
C GLY A 120 -19.24 -0.46 3.74
N SER A 121 -19.65 0.01 4.91
CA SER A 121 -20.38 -0.80 5.90
C SER A 121 -21.83 -0.40 6.09
N ASP A 122 -22.24 0.73 5.53
CA ASP A 122 -23.63 1.20 5.49
C ASP A 122 -24.05 1.40 4.04
N ASN A 123 -25.16 0.77 3.63
CA ASN A 123 -25.59 0.79 2.24
C ASN A 123 -26.06 2.18 1.81
N ALA A 124 -26.85 2.86 2.65
CA ALA A 124 -27.43 4.15 2.29
C ALA A 124 -26.33 5.20 2.04
N THR A 125 -25.42 5.37 2.99
CA THR A 125 -24.31 6.32 2.88
C THR A 125 -23.37 5.96 1.74
N THR A 126 -22.99 4.68 1.62
CA THR A 126 -21.99 4.26 0.62
C THR A 126 -22.53 4.35 -0.79
N SER A 127 -23.78 3.95 -1.03
CA SER A 127 -24.41 4.06 -2.36
C SER A 127 -24.59 5.51 -2.78
N ALA A 128 -24.98 6.41 -1.86
CA ALA A 128 -25.10 7.83 -2.14
C ALA A 128 -23.74 8.45 -2.54
N LEU A 129 -22.66 8.17 -1.80
CA LEU A 129 -21.31 8.60 -2.14
C LEU A 129 -20.85 8.00 -3.47
N ALA A 130 -21.09 6.71 -3.69
CA ALA A 130 -20.72 6.03 -4.93
C ALA A 130 -21.42 6.64 -6.15
N GLN A 131 -22.71 6.93 -6.04
CA GLN A 131 -23.46 7.62 -7.09
C GLN A 131 -22.92 9.02 -7.35
N LYS A 132 -22.73 9.83 -6.29
CA LYS A 132 -22.23 11.21 -6.39
C LYS A 132 -20.89 11.30 -7.11
N TYR A 133 -19.98 10.36 -6.85
CA TYR A 133 -18.61 10.38 -7.40
C TYR A 133 -18.38 9.39 -8.55
N SER A 134 -19.44 8.76 -9.07
CA SER A 134 -19.33 7.73 -10.12
C SER A 134 -18.33 6.62 -9.75
N ALA A 135 -18.35 6.19 -8.49
CA ALA A 135 -17.54 5.11 -7.97
C ALA A 135 -18.30 3.78 -8.02
N SER A 136 -17.57 2.68 -8.18
CA SER A 136 -18.12 1.35 -7.92
C SER A 136 -18.04 1.04 -6.43
N PHE A 137 -18.90 0.16 -5.91
CA PHE A 137 -18.86 -0.16 -4.49
C PHE A 137 -19.34 -1.57 -4.17
N VAL A 138 -18.98 -2.02 -2.96
CA VAL A 138 -19.55 -3.20 -2.31
C VAL A 138 -19.81 -2.88 -0.83
N ILE A 139 -20.75 -3.58 -0.21
CA ILE A 139 -21.05 -3.49 1.21
C ILE A 139 -20.45 -4.69 1.94
N HIS A 140 -19.77 -4.43 3.06
CA HIS A 140 -19.26 -5.45 3.97
C HIS A 140 -19.18 -4.91 5.42
N PRO A 141 -19.45 -5.75 6.45
CA PRO A 141 -19.25 -5.36 7.84
C PRO A 141 -17.86 -4.80 8.10
N ASN A 142 -17.76 -3.85 9.04
CA ASN A 142 -16.51 -3.18 9.37
C ASN A 142 -15.55 -4.03 10.24
N SER A 143 -16.08 -5.03 10.93
CA SER A 143 -15.31 -5.87 11.84
C SER A 143 -15.37 -7.34 11.38
N PRO A 144 -14.21 -8.02 11.26
CA PRO A 144 -12.87 -7.45 11.37
C PRO A 144 -12.46 -6.55 10.19
N LEU A 145 -11.66 -5.51 10.44
CA LEU A 145 -11.21 -4.59 9.40
C LEU A 145 -10.44 -5.27 8.26
N GLY A 146 -9.61 -6.27 8.58
CA GLY A 146 -8.85 -7.04 7.58
C GLY A 146 -9.77 -7.79 6.61
N ALA A 147 -10.82 -8.43 7.14
CA ALA A 147 -11.83 -9.10 6.33
C ALA A 147 -12.57 -8.13 5.39
N LYS A 148 -12.91 -6.93 5.88
CA LYS A 148 -13.51 -5.88 5.04
C LYS A 148 -12.60 -5.47 3.87
N HIS A 149 -11.33 -5.22 4.12
CA HIS A 149 -10.38 -4.82 3.08
C HIS A 149 -10.18 -5.94 2.04
N ASN A 150 -10.01 -7.19 2.49
CA ASN A 150 -9.91 -8.34 1.58
C ASN A 150 -11.18 -8.55 0.77
N LYS A 151 -12.38 -8.43 1.36
CA LYS A 151 -13.62 -8.53 0.60
C LYS A 151 -13.70 -7.46 -0.46
N GLY A 152 -13.36 -6.22 -0.11
CA GLY A 152 -13.38 -5.09 -1.02
C GLY A 152 -12.50 -5.29 -2.24
N ILE A 153 -11.25 -5.67 -2.03
CA ILE A 153 -10.29 -5.86 -3.13
C ILE A 153 -10.68 -7.06 -4.02
N GLN A 154 -11.23 -8.13 -3.44
CA GLN A 154 -11.75 -9.28 -4.18
C GLN A 154 -13.00 -8.93 -5.01
N SER A 155 -13.93 -8.17 -4.45
CA SER A 155 -15.12 -7.71 -5.18
C SER A 155 -14.74 -6.78 -6.33
N MET A 156 -13.72 -5.93 -6.13
CA MET A 156 -13.15 -5.10 -7.19
C MET A 156 -12.55 -5.94 -8.32
N ARG A 157 -11.80 -7.01 -8.01
CA ARG A 157 -11.33 -7.97 -9.02
C ARG A 157 -12.47 -8.48 -9.88
N SER A 158 -13.50 -9.06 -9.24
CA SER A 158 -14.64 -9.64 -9.94
C SER A 158 -15.35 -8.62 -10.84
N TYR A 159 -15.48 -7.38 -10.36
CA TYR A 159 -16.07 -6.28 -11.11
C TYR A 159 -15.30 -5.97 -12.41
N TYR A 160 -13.98 -5.79 -12.35
CA TYR A 160 -13.21 -5.48 -13.57
C TYR A 160 -13.06 -6.68 -14.50
N GLU A 161 -12.97 -7.91 -13.97
CA GLU A 161 -12.98 -9.11 -14.79
C GLU A 161 -14.30 -9.29 -15.55
N ASP A 162 -15.44 -9.06 -14.91
CA ASP A 162 -16.76 -9.10 -15.55
C ASP A 162 -16.87 -8.01 -16.64
N ARG A 163 -16.40 -6.78 -16.37
CA ARG A 163 -16.35 -5.73 -17.39
C ARG A 163 -15.55 -6.14 -18.62
N LYS A 164 -14.38 -6.75 -18.42
CA LYS A 164 -13.54 -7.30 -19.50
C LYS A 164 -14.29 -8.36 -20.31
N ARG A 165 -14.97 -9.31 -19.64
CA ARG A 165 -15.74 -10.39 -20.31
C ARG A 165 -16.90 -9.85 -21.15
N ARG A 166 -17.56 -8.77 -20.70
CA ARG A 166 -18.69 -8.15 -21.41
C ARG A 166 -18.29 -7.32 -22.64
N GLY A 167 -17.03 -7.36 -23.07
CA GLY A 167 -16.54 -6.56 -24.19
C GLY A 167 -16.61 -5.05 -23.94
N LYS A 168 -16.91 -4.62 -22.70
CA LYS A 168 -16.69 -3.24 -22.27
C LYS A 168 -15.18 -3.12 -22.17
N GLN A 169 -14.56 -2.62 -23.24
CA GLN A 169 -13.13 -2.50 -23.53
C GLN A 169 -12.26 -1.80 -22.45
N ALA A 170 -12.76 -1.63 -21.23
CA ALA A 170 -11.97 -1.30 -20.08
C ALA A 170 -10.94 -2.42 -19.85
N ALA A 171 -9.70 -2.13 -20.20
CA ALA A 171 -8.57 -2.92 -19.76
C ALA A 171 -8.64 -3.09 -18.23
N VAL A 172 -8.25 -4.27 -17.77
CA VAL A 172 -8.01 -4.52 -16.35
C VAL A 172 -7.06 -3.42 -15.85
N PRO A 173 -7.35 -2.80 -14.70
CA PRO A 173 -6.49 -1.76 -14.15
C PRO A 173 -5.04 -2.23 -14.03
N HIS A 174 -4.09 -1.34 -14.26
CA HIS A 174 -2.68 -1.69 -14.11
C HIS A 174 -2.30 -1.81 -12.63
N ALA A 175 -2.90 -0.97 -11.79
CA ALA A 175 -2.58 -0.90 -10.37
C ALA A 175 -3.77 -0.48 -9.51
N VAL A 176 -3.63 -0.74 -8.21
CA VAL A 176 -4.59 -0.39 -7.17
C VAL A 176 -3.88 0.43 -6.11
N ALA A 177 -4.29 1.67 -5.91
CA ALA A 177 -3.87 2.53 -4.83
C ALA A 177 -4.81 2.35 -3.62
N ILE A 178 -4.26 1.91 -2.50
CA ILE A 178 -4.98 1.76 -1.23
C ILE A 178 -4.89 3.09 -0.49
N VAL A 179 -6.04 3.69 -0.21
CA VAL A 179 -6.16 5.03 0.40
C VAL A 179 -7.23 5.01 1.48
N GLY A 180 -6.95 5.60 2.64
CA GLY A 180 -7.92 5.78 3.71
C GLY A 180 -9.05 6.74 3.32
N SER A 181 -10.22 6.62 3.97
CA SER A 181 -11.34 7.55 3.75
C SER A 181 -11.10 8.95 4.36
N ASP A 182 -9.96 9.13 5.01
CA ASP A 182 -9.44 10.36 5.61
C ASP A 182 -8.11 10.82 4.99
N ASP A 183 -7.63 10.15 3.93
CA ASP A 183 -6.36 10.46 3.28
C ASP A 183 -6.59 11.21 1.95
N VAL A 184 -5.81 12.27 1.70
CA VAL A 184 -5.71 12.93 0.39
C VAL A 184 -4.27 12.99 -0.06
N ILE A 185 -4.01 12.68 -1.34
CA ILE A 185 -2.69 12.71 -1.96
C ILE A 185 -2.76 13.49 -3.27
N ASN A 186 -1.82 14.41 -3.51
CA ASN A 186 -1.86 15.27 -4.69
C ASN A 186 -1.54 14.52 -6.00
N ASP A 187 -1.93 15.11 -7.15
CA ASP A 187 -1.85 14.48 -8.47
C ASP A 187 -0.45 13.97 -8.85
N LYS A 188 0.60 14.65 -8.36
CA LYS A 188 2.01 14.27 -8.59
C LYS A 188 2.30 12.83 -8.16
N PHE A 189 1.60 12.33 -7.16
CA PHE A 189 1.73 10.95 -6.70
C PHE A 189 1.38 9.94 -7.80
N PHE A 190 0.23 10.10 -8.45
CA PHE A 190 -0.22 9.17 -9.47
C PHE A 190 0.65 9.20 -10.74
N LEU A 191 1.19 10.38 -11.07
CA LEU A 191 2.18 10.52 -12.15
C LEU A 191 3.47 9.77 -11.82
N GLN A 192 3.94 9.89 -10.57
CA GLN A 192 5.14 9.19 -10.11
C GLN A 192 4.93 7.67 -10.06
N VAL A 193 3.75 7.23 -9.61
CA VAL A 193 3.36 5.81 -9.63
C VAL A 193 3.38 5.26 -11.05
N ARG A 194 2.79 5.96 -12.02
CA ARG A 194 2.90 5.56 -13.44
C ARG A 194 4.36 5.45 -13.88
N ASN A 195 5.18 6.45 -13.58
CA ASN A 195 6.57 6.47 -14.01
C ASN A 195 7.33 5.25 -13.48
N LEU A 196 7.13 4.91 -12.20
CA LEU A 196 7.80 3.79 -11.55
C LEU A 196 7.28 2.41 -11.97
N MET A 197 5.97 2.29 -12.21
CA MET A 197 5.33 1.00 -12.46
C MET A 197 5.15 0.66 -13.94
N HIS A 198 5.26 1.64 -14.84
CA HIS A 198 4.94 1.46 -16.25
C HIS A 198 6.02 1.97 -17.21
N VAL A 199 6.67 3.08 -16.88
CA VAL A 199 7.60 3.74 -17.81
C VAL A 199 9.05 3.30 -17.59
N ARG A 200 9.48 3.15 -16.34
CA ARG A 200 10.88 2.87 -16.00
C ARG A 200 11.15 1.37 -15.84
N PRO A 201 12.12 0.78 -16.57
CA PRO A 201 12.61 -0.56 -16.29
C PRO A 201 13.70 -0.55 -15.18
N PRO A 202 13.78 -1.61 -14.34
CA PRO A 202 12.74 -2.62 -14.16
C PRO A 202 11.49 -2.00 -13.52
N ALA A 203 10.31 -2.43 -13.99
CA ALA A 203 9.05 -1.92 -13.49
C ALA A 203 8.88 -2.27 -12.01
N GLN A 204 8.46 -1.29 -11.21
CA GLN A 204 8.07 -1.53 -9.83
C GLN A 204 6.65 -2.08 -9.76
N HIS A 205 6.43 -3.01 -8.86
CA HIS A 205 5.17 -3.72 -8.70
C HIS A 205 4.49 -3.43 -7.36
N VAL A 206 5.24 -2.86 -6.41
CA VAL A 206 4.72 -2.32 -5.15
C VAL A 206 5.37 -0.97 -4.87
N VAL A 207 4.57 0.08 -4.70
CA VAL A 207 5.07 1.43 -4.45
C VAL A 207 4.34 2.03 -3.25
N GLY A 208 5.01 2.85 -2.45
CA GLY A 208 4.34 3.59 -1.38
C GLY A 208 5.13 4.82 -0.95
N LEU A 209 4.49 5.68 -0.15
CA LEU A 209 5.11 6.91 0.38
C LEU A 209 5.90 6.62 1.65
N ARG A 210 7.04 7.31 1.81
CA ARG A 210 7.87 7.23 3.02
C ARG A 210 7.46 8.24 4.08
N ASP A 211 6.84 9.34 3.68
CA ASP A 211 6.51 10.46 4.55
C ASP A 211 5.05 10.86 4.39
N ILE A 212 4.53 11.58 5.38
CA ILE A 212 3.12 11.98 5.44
C ILE A 212 2.95 13.22 6.32
N HIS A 213 1.89 13.96 6.06
CA HIS A 213 1.38 14.99 6.96
C HIS A 213 0.15 14.48 7.71
N PHE A 214 -0.03 14.91 8.96
CA PHE A 214 -1.28 14.77 9.69
C PHE A 214 -1.84 16.16 9.94
N PHE A 215 -3.10 16.37 9.56
CA PHE A 215 -3.79 17.65 9.72
C PHE A 215 -4.93 17.49 10.70
N ASP A 216 -4.87 18.18 11.84
CA ASP A 216 -6.02 18.28 12.74
C ASP A 216 -6.99 19.34 12.23
N LEU A 217 -8.17 18.89 11.79
CA LEU A 217 -9.17 19.74 11.18
C LEU A 217 -9.69 20.81 12.15
N LYS A 218 -9.77 20.50 13.46
CA LYS A 218 -10.33 21.44 14.46
C LYS A 218 -9.34 22.55 14.83
N SER A 219 -8.12 22.19 15.25
CA SER A 219 -7.10 23.17 15.62
C SER A 219 -6.37 23.80 14.42
N ARG A 220 -6.56 23.26 13.21
CA ARG A 220 -5.82 23.60 11.98
C ARG A 220 -4.31 23.32 12.07
N ARG A 221 -3.88 22.49 13.03
CA ARG A 221 -2.47 22.13 13.19
C ARG A 221 -2.06 21.11 12.14
N LEU A 222 -0.94 21.36 11.45
CA LEU A 222 -0.33 20.43 10.50
C LEU A 222 1.02 19.98 11.03
N VAL A 223 1.21 18.67 11.15
CA VAL A 223 2.50 18.07 11.49
C VAL A 223 2.97 17.15 10.37
N TYR A 224 4.28 17.05 10.19
CA TYR A 224 4.93 16.22 9.16
C TYR A 224 5.92 15.24 9.80
N THR A 225 5.98 14.01 9.29
CA THR A 225 7.07 13.07 9.60
C THR A 225 7.71 12.55 8.34
N ARG A 226 9.04 12.34 8.38
CA ARG A 226 9.81 11.62 7.35
C ARG A 226 9.56 10.10 7.36
N GLY A 227 8.68 9.62 8.24
CA GLY A 227 8.32 8.22 8.40
C GLY A 227 9.34 7.43 9.20
N TYR A 228 9.53 6.15 8.85
CA TYR A 228 10.39 5.23 9.60
C TYR A 228 11.87 5.57 9.44
N ARG A 229 12.62 5.54 10.56
CA ARG A 229 14.07 5.82 10.59
C ARG A 229 14.91 4.74 9.92
N SER A 230 14.42 3.51 9.94
CA SER A 230 15.13 2.33 9.44
C SER A 230 14.14 1.30 8.90
N PHE A 231 14.48 0.68 7.78
CA PHE A 231 13.75 -0.41 7.16
C PHE A 231 14.70 -1.26 6.34
N THR A 232 14.39 -2.54 6.15
CA THR A 232 15.27 -3.49 5.45
C THR A 232 14.97 -3.58 3.96
N THR A 233 13.78 -3.14 3.54
CA THR A 233 13.34 -3.13 2.14
C THR A 233 12.52 -1.88 1.85
N PRO A 234 12.48 -1.38 0.59
CA PRO A 234 11.71 -0.18 0.27
C PRO A 234 10.27 -0.25 0.76
N ILE A 235 9.57 -1.37 0.49
CA ILE A 235 8.17 -1.56 0.93
C ILE A 235 8.00 -1.49 2.46
N SER A 236 8.94 -2.01 3.25
CA SER A 236 8.86 -1.96 4.72
C SER A 236 9.12 -0.55 5.29
N GLY A 237 9.67 0.35 4.48
CA GLY A 237 9.84 1.77 4.79
C GLY A 237 8.64 2.65 4.43
N THR A 238 7.60 2.09 3.82
CA THR A 238 6.41 2.86 3.40
C THR A 238 5.40 3.00 4.53
N LEU A 239 4.76 4.17 4.60
CA LEU A 239 3.59 4.43 5.44
C LEU A 239 2.33 3.85 4.79
N GLY A 240 1.23 3.79 5.55
CA GLY A 240 -0.04 3.20 5.09
C GLY A 240 -0.72 3.97 3.96
N CYS A 241 -0.60 5.30 3.99
CA CYS A 241 -1.25 6.19 3.03
C CYS A 241 -0.66 6.02 1.62
N GLY A 242 -1.51 5.67 0.66
CA GLY A 242 -1.15 5.63 -0.76
C GLY A 242 -0.23 4.46 -1.12
N ARG A 243 -0.42 3.27 -0.54
CA ARG A 243 0.29 2.08 -1.02
C ARG A 243 -0.35 1.59 -2.32
N VAL A 244 0.46 1.41 -3.35
CA VAL A 244 0.04 0.93 -4.67
C VAL A 244 0.58 -0.47 -4.92
N LEU A 245 -0.32 -1.37 -5.32
CA LEU A 245 -0.01 -2.73 -5.74
C LEU A 245 -0.38 -2.89 -7.21
N SER A 246 0.54 -3.42 -8.02
CA SER A 246 0.21 -3.80 -9.40
C SER A 246 -0.81 -4.93 -9.41
N TRP A 247 -1.61 -5.00 -10.47
CA TRP A 247 -2.59 -6.08 -10.64
C TRP A 247 -1.94 -7.47 -10.57
N SER A 248 -0.75 -7.64 -11.15
CA SER A 248 -0.01 -8.91 -11.12
C SER A 248 0.40 -9.33 -9.70
N ILE A 249 0.77 -8.37 -8.83
CA ILE A 249 1.03 -8.67 -7.41
C ILE A 249 -0.24 -9.09 -6.69
N LEU A 250 -1.37 -8.43 -6.97
CA LEU A 250 -2.65 -8.81 -6.38
C LEU A 250 -3.08 -10.22 -6.81
N ASP A 251 -2.91 -10.57 -8.09
CA ASP A 251 -3.11 -11.92 -8.60
C ASP A 251 -2.20 -12.94 -7.91
N ALA A 252 -0.91 -12.65 -7.75
CA ALA A 252 0.05 -13.52 -7.06
C ALA A 252 -0.24 -13.66 -5.54
N LEU A 253 -0.98 -12.71 -4.96
CA LEU A 253 -1.48 -12.77 -3.58
C LEU A 253 -2.86 -13.43 -3.48
N ASP A 254 -3.41 -13.98 -4.55
CA ASP A 254 -4.78 -14.48 -4.62
C ASP A 254 -5.80 -13.46 -4.08
N TRP A 255 -5.47 -12.17 -4.18
CA TRP A 255 -6.30 -11.07 -3.67
C TRP A 255 -6.55 -11.11 -2.15
N TYR A 256 -5.65 -11.76 -1.40
CA TYR A 256 -5.58 -11.70 0.06
C TYR A 256 -4.35 -10.92 0.51
N VAL A 257 -4.54 -9.61 0.70
CA VAL A 257 -3.47 -8.69 1.08
C VAL A 257 -3.37 -8.58 2.60
N TRP A 258 -4.49 -8.59 3.31
CA TRP A 258 -4.52 -8.48 4.77
C TRP A 258 -4.79 -9.83 5.45
N ASP A 259 -4.49 -9.91 6.74
CA ASP A 259 -4.94 -11.00 7.61
C ASP A 259 -6.39 -10.71 8.02
N ASN A 260 -7.30 -11.67 7.79
CA ASN A 260 -8.74 -11.48 7.92
C ASN A 260 -9.17 -11.10 9.33
N GLU A 261 -8.46 -11.56 10.36
CA GLU A 261 -8.84 -11.37 11.76
C GLU A 261 -8.35 -10.04 12.35
N ARG A 262 -7.68 -9.21 11.54
CA ARG A 262 -7.07 -7.96 12.02
C ARG A 262 -8.08 -6.84 12.20
N GLU A 263 -8.10 -6.26 13.40
CA GLU A 263 -8.80 -5.01 13.70
C GLU A 263 -7.90 -3.77 13.68
N ARG A 264 -6.58 -3.95 13.64
CA ARG A 264 -5.60 -2.85 13.65
C ARG A 264 -4.28 -3.28 13.03
N GLY A 265 -3.45 -2.30 12.67
CA GLY A 265 -2.13 -2.55 12.10
C GLY A 265 -2.20 -3.17 10.70
N LEU A 266 -3.21 -2.76 9.91
CA LEU A 266 -3.42 -3.26 8.55
C LEU A 266 -2.21 -3.02 7.66
N ASP A 267 -1.51 -1.90 7.82
CA ASP A 267 -0.30 -1.59 7.05
C ASP A 267 0.79 -2.64 7.22
N GLN A 268 1.06 -3.01 8.48
CA GLN A 268 2.03 -4.05 8.81
C GLN A 268 1.54 -5.43 8.36
N SER A 269 0.24 -5.70 8.49
CA SER A 269 -0.35 -6.94 7.99
C SER A 269 -0.14 -7.09 6.48
N ALA A 270 -0.43 -6.05 5.70
CA ALA A 270 -0.24 -6.03 4.26
C ALA A 270 1.22 -6.24 3.88
N ILE A 271 2.15 -5.48 4.48
CA ILE A 271 3.59 -5.62 4.21
C ILE A 271 4.05 -7.04 4.51
N ARG A 272 3.70 -7.61 5.68
CA ARG A 272 4.10 -8.99 6.03
C ARG A 272 3.59 -10.01 5.04
N ASN A 273 2.34 -9.89 4.60
CA ASN A 273 1.76 -10.81 3.63
C ASN A 273 2.45 -10.70 2.26
N VAL A 274 2.69 -9.49 1.79
CA VAL A 274 3.43 -9.23 0.55
C VAL A 274 4.84 -9.82 0.63
N MET A 275 5.61 -9.46 1.67
CA MET A 275 6.98 -9.93 1.88
C MET A 275 7.09 -11.45 2.03
N ARG A 276 6.08 -12.11 2.63
CA ARG A 276 6.07 -13.56 2.83
C ARG A 276 5.75 -14.33 1.55
N ARG A 277 4.88 -13.79 0.70
CA ARG A 277 4.30 -14.51 -0.44
C ARG A 277 4.91 -14.15 -1.79
N ILE A 278 5.56 -12.98 -1.88
CA ILE A 278 6.21 -12.50 -3.10
C ILE A 278 7.72 -12.55 -2.89
N PRO A 279 8.41 -13.57 -3.43
CA PRO A 279 9.87 -13.62 -3.37
C PRO A 279 10.48 -12.40 -4.05
N LEU A 280 11.61 -11.92 -3.52
CA LEU A 280 12.36 -10.78 -4.07
C LEU A 280 11.55 -9.48 -4.19
N VAL A 281 10.44 -9.32 -3.45
CA VAL A 281 9.62 -8.10 -3.55
C VAL A 281 10.40 -6.82 -3.25
N GLY A 282 11.49 -6.91 -2.50
CA GLY A 282 12.42 -5.80 -2.29
C GLY A 282 12.97 -5.21 -3.60
N GLU A 283 13.28 -6.06 -4.59
CA GLU A 283 13.85 -5.67 -5.89
C GLU A 283 12.82 -5.02 -6.83
N VAL A 284 11.54 -5.37 -6.65
CA VAL A 284 10.42 -4.85 -7.44
C VAL A 284 9.56 -3.86 -6.64
N SER A 285 10.11 -3.29 -5.56
CA SER A 285 9.40 -2.31 -4.72
C SER A 285 10.04 -0.93 -4.74
N GLY A 286 9.22 0.10 -4.61
CA GLY A 286 9.62 1.50 -4.51
C GLY A 286 9.11 2.17 -3.25
N ALA A 287 9.93 3.06 -2.71
CA ALA A 287 9.55 3.93 -1.60
C ALA A 287 9.81 5.38 -2.01
N ILE A 288 8.74 6.14 -2.19
CA ILE A 288 8.79 7.52 -2.65
C ILE A 288 8.99 8.44 -1.43
N ALA A 289 10.04 9.24 -1.44
CA ALA A 289 10.16 10.38 -0.51
C ALA A 289 9.28 11.52 -1.05
N GLY A 290 8.08 11.66 -0.49
CA GLY A 290 7.05 12.54 -1.03
C GLY A 290 7.50 13.99 -1.06
N ARG A 291 8.02 14.51 0.06
CA ARG A 291 8.48 15.90 0.14
C ARG A 291 9.55 16.24 -0.91
N GLU A 292 10.51 15.34 -1.12
CA GLU A 292 11.61 15.53 -2.08
C GLU A 292 11.14 15.50 -3.55
N THR A 293 9.98 14.88 -3.80
CA THR A 293 9.36 14.76 -5.13
C THR A 293 8.18 15.72 -5.31
N GLY A 294 7.95 16.62 -4.35
CA GLY A 294 6.81 17.55 -4.35
C GLY A 294 5.46 16.87 -4.19
N ILE A 295 5.44 15.61 -3.77
CA ILE A 295 4.23 14.86 -3.43
C ILE A 295 3.85 15.16 -1.99
N VAL A 296 2.58 15.47 -1.78
CA VAL A 296 2.02 15.71 -0.45
C VAL A 296 0.86 14.74 -0.25
N ALA A 297 1.00 13.93 0.79
CA ALA A 297 -0.07 13.14 1.38
C ALA A 297 -0.43 13.75 2.74
N VAL A 298 -1.73 13.85 3.00
CA VAL A 298 -2.30 14.34 4.25
C VAL A 298 -3.34 13.36 4.76
N ASP A 299 -3.15 12.89 5.99
CA ASP A 299 -4.15 12.17 6.77
C ASP A 299 -4.90 13.20 7.64
N ILE A 300 -6.19 13.38 7.37
CA ILE A 300 -7.03 14.39 8.00
C ILE A 300 -7.67 13.80 9.26
N LYS A 301 -7.33 14.40 10.40
CA LYS A 301 -7.89 14.07 11.70
C LYS A 301 -9.10 14.95 11.97
N SER A 302 -10.23 14.30 12.21
CA SER A 302 -11.50 14.95 12.53
C SER A 302 -12.05 14.47 13.89
N ASP A 303 -11.28 13.69 14.65
CA ASP A 303 -11.72 13.06 15.91
C ASP A 303 -11.92 14.04 17.07
N ALA A 304 -11.43 15.27 16.92
CA ALA A 304 -11.70 16.36 17.85
C ALA A 304 -13.14 16.90 17.74
N PHE A 305 -13.91 16.44 16.73
CA PHE A 305 -15.33 16.68 16.59
C PHE A 305 -16.16 15.52 17.16
N ALA A 306 -17.33 15.80 17.75
CA ALA A 306 -18.27 14.79 18.26
C ALA A 306 -18.75 13.82 17.16
N THR A 307 -18.88 14.32 15.93
CA THR A 307 -19.22 13.54 14.72
C THR A 307 -17.99 12.85 14.09
N GLY A 308 -16.80 13.13 14.62
CA GLY A 308 -15.52 12.58 14.22
C GLY A 308 -15.34 11.13 14.64
N ALA A 309 -14.60 10.36 13.85
CA ALA A 309 -14.26 8.98 14.17
C ALA A 309 -12.96 8.54 13.49
N ASN A 310 -11.81 9.06 13.90
CA ASN A 310 -10.51 8.51 13.48
C ASN A 310 -10.12 7.34 14.39
N ILE A 311 -9.53 6.29 13.80
CA ILE A 311 -8.96 5.16 14.55
C ILE A 311 -7.81 5.64 15.44
N TRP A 312 -7.02 6.59 14.94
CA TRP A 312 -5.92 7.22 15.64
C TRP A 312 -6.21 8.70 15.82
N LYS A 313 -6.25 9.14 17.08
CA LYS A 313 -6.42 10.55 17.41
C LYS A 313 -5.18 11.35 17.06
N PHE A 314 -5.33 12.63 16.71
CA PHE A 314 -4.21 13.48 16.35
C PHE A 314 -3.09 13.49 17.41
N GLU A 315 -3.44 13.75 18.68
CA GLU A 315 -2.44 13.77 19.77
C GLU A 315 -1.78 12.41 19.99
N GLN A 316 -2.52 11.31 19.83
CA GLN A 316 -1.95 9.96 19.92
C GLN A 316 -0.91 9.71 18.82
N VAL A 317 -1.15 10.23 17.61
CA VAL A 317 -0.17 10.15 16.51
C VAL A 317 1.09 10.92 16.87
N VAL A 318 0.95 12.18 17.32
CA VAL A 318 2.08 13.04 17.69
C VAL A 318 2.90 12.41 18.84
N GLU A 319 2.23 11.89 19.87
CA GLU A 319 2.88 11.24 21.02
C GLU A 319 3.56 9.90 20.67
N ALA A 320 3.01 9.13 19.72
CA ALA A 320 3.50 7.79 19.40
C ALA A 320 4.96 7.77 18.94
N VAL A 321 5.49 8.90 18.45
CA VAL A 321 6.90 9.04 18.05
C VAL A 321 7.84 8.96 19.25
N GLY A 322 7.40 9.42 20.41
CA GLY A 322 8.19 9.38 21.65
C GLY A 322 8.33 7.98 22.23
N LYS A 323 7.33 7.10 22.05
CA LYS A 323 7.25 5.83 22.79
C LYS A 323 8.15 4.73 22.22
N ASN A 324 8.33 4.67 20.90
CA ASN A 324 9.02 3.55 20.26
C ASN A 324 10.27 3.94 19.44
N GLY A 325 10.53 5.24 19.24
CA GLY A 325 11.69 5.74 18.49
C GLY A 325 11.77 5.33 17.01
N ARG A 326 10.78 4.60 16.48
CA ARG A 326 10.79 4.05 15.11
C ARG A 326 10.56 5.09 14.03
N LEU A 327 9.81 6.15 14.33
CA LEU A 327 9.52 7.25 13.42
C LEU A 327 10.48 8.42 13.64
N HIS A 328 10.72 9.19 12.59
CA HIS A 328 11.31 10.51 12.73
C HIS A 328 10.36 11.42 13.51
N ALA A 329 10.96 12.37 14.25
CA ALA A 329 10.22 13.41 14.99
C ALA A 329 9.21 14.12 14.07
N PHE A 330 8.04 14.41 14.62
CA PHE A 330 7.09 15.29 13.95
C PHE A 330 7.63 16.72 13.96
N VAL A 331 7.39 17.43 12.87
CA VAL A 331 7.72 18.84 12.70
C VAL A 331 6.44 19.58 12.35
N ASP A 332 6.18 20.70 13.02
CA ASP A 332 5.03 21.57 12.71
C ASP A 332 5.26 22.33 11.40
N PHE A 333 4.17 22.50 10.64
CA PHE A 333 4.15 23.22 9.37
C PHE A 333 3.02 24.27 9.38
N ASP A 334 3.21 25.35 8.63
CA ASP A 334 2.11 26.24 8.27
C ASP A 334 1.16 25.48 7.34
N ALA A 335 0.00 25.09 7.89
CA ALA A 335 -1.00 24.31 7.18
C ALA A 335 -1.49 25.02 5.91
N ARG A 336 -1.78 26.33 6.02
CA ARG A 336 -2.33 27.10 4.91
C ARG A 336 -1.33 27.20 3.78
N ALA A 337 -0.08 27.54 4.09
CA ALA A 337 0.97 27.66 3.09
C ALA A 337 1.26 26.31 2.41
N ALA A 338 1.47 25.25 3.21
CA ALA A 338 1.85 23.93 2.69
C ALA A 338 0.75 23.29 1.83
N LEU A 339 -0.50 23.31 2.31
CA LEU A 339 -1.62 22.66 1.62
C LEU A 339 -2.09 23.47 0.41
N THR A 340 -2.06 24.81 0.47
CA THR A 340 -2.35 25.65 -0.72
C THR A 340 -1.32 25.41 -1.83
N ALA A 341 -0.03 25.33 -1.48
CA ALA A 341 1.01 25.06 -2.47
C ALA A 341 0.88 23.66 -3.12
N ALA A 342 0.38 22.68 -2.37
CA ALA A 342 0.29 21.30 -2.81
C ALA A 342 -1.00 20.96 -3.58
N PHE A 343 -2.13 21.54 -3.17
CA PHE A 343 -3.47 21.19 -3.64
C PHE A 343 -4.25 22.37 -4.24
N GLY A 344 -3.78 23.61 -4.05
CA GLY A 344 -4.45 24.83 -4.50
C GLY A 344 -5.39 25.45 -3.48
N GLY A 345 -5.89 26.66 -3.78
CA GLY A 345 -6.77 27.41 -2.88
C GLY A 345 -8.15 26.78 -2.68
N GLU A 346 -8.69 26.10 -3.70
CA GLU A 346 -9.98 25.40 -3.62
C GLU A 346 -9.95 24.27 -2.57
N PHE A 347 -8.82 23.57 -2.44
CA PHE A 347 -8.64 22.54 -1.43
C PHE A 347 -8.74 23.13 -0.01
N MET A 348 -8.05 24.25 0.23
CA MET A 348 -8.11 24.93 1.53
C MET A 348 -9.50 25.48 1.83
N ALA A 349 -10.19 26.06 0.85
CA ALA A 349 -11.56 26.52 1.01
C ALA A 349 -12.50 25.34 1.34
N GLY A 350 -12.31 24.19 0.69
CA GLY A 350 -13.05 22.95 0.98
C GLY A 350 -12.80 22.42 2.40
N LEU A 351 -11.55 22.46 2.89
CA LEU A 351 -11.23 22.10 4.27
C LEU A 351 -11.91 23.02 5.29
N GLU A 352 -11.90 24.33 5.05
CA GLU A 352 -12.58 25.29 5.94
C GLU A 352 -14.10 25.11 5.93
N SER A 353 -14.68 24.82 4.76
CA SER A 353 -16.10 24.49 4.65
C SER A 353 -16.45 23.22 5.42
N LEU A 354 -15.65 22.16 5.26
CA LEU A 354 -15.83 20.90 6.00
C LEU A 354 -15.75 21.15 7.51
N ARG A 355 -14.76 21.92 7.96
CA ARG A 355 -14.58 22.28 9.38
C ARG A 355 -15.82 23.00 9.91
N ALA A 356 -16.28 24.06 9.23
CA ALA A 356 -17.44 24.84 9.64
C ALA A 356 -18.73 23.99 9.69
N GLU A 357 -18.92 23.07 8.74
CA GLU A 357 -20.05 22.17 8.75
C GLU A 357 -20.00 21.20 9.93
N MET A 358 -18.82 20.66 10.25
CA MET A 358 -18.64 19.80 11.43
C MET A 358 -18.86 20.55 12.74
N GLU A 359 -18.42 21.81 12.85
CA GLU A 359 -18.68 22.69 14.02
C GLU A 359 -20.18 22.93 14.22
N ARG A 360 -20.92 23.18 13.13
CA ARG A 360 -22.37 23.38 13.18
C ARG A 360 -23.09 22.15 13.75
N LEU A 361 -22.72 20.96 13.29
CA LEU A 361 -23.30 19.70 13.76
C LEU A 361 -22.91 19.32 15.20
N GLU A 362 -21.90 19.97 15.80
CA GLU A 362 -21.63 19.82 17.25
C GLU A 362 -22.53 20.71 18.10
N SER A 363 -23.07 21.78 17.52
CA SER A 363 -23.86 22.78 18.23
C SER A 363 -25.36 22.48 18.19
N ASP A 364 -25.80 21.69 17.21
CA ASP A 364 -27.15 21.13 17.06
C ASP A 364 -27.32 19.85 17.91
#